data_AF-A0A235H3J7-F1
#
_entry.id   AF-A0A235H3J7-F1
#
_cell.length_a   1.000
_cell.length_b   1.000
_cell.length_c   1.000
_cell.angle_alpha   90.00
_cell.angle_beta   90.00
_cell.angle_gamma   90.00
#
_symmetry.space_group_name_H-M   'P 1'
#
loop_
_entity.id
_entity.type
_entity.pdbx_description
1 polymer ?
#
loop_
_entity_poly.entity_id
_entity_poly.type
_entity_poly.pdbx_seq_one_letter_code
_entity_poly.pdbx_strand_id
1 'polypeptide(L)'
;MARRRIVRRDEAAEILEEARRILKDKDAAALVDGASLCALEAAVTDDFDESFSAERVADLLAADFWRTLKNRLAQRRSHEQAVEAGTAPVHVRLPADVAQALTEIAPSPVDAIRQLLDVTVPKCGSEEFCRSHLCIPEVPLGHPERWTCATCGLVGRADWPFNPYMAARLACSAERASALRDTAADVYARFPGGERFTVSTWAADQSDLPHRERRQAKAERSAALISLVEQGLLEEAPGPRGGTGYRTLEEAPEWLTDLLTDRRAEREAEEAARQARAEAIQRAIAEGLRYTTESGTDIRIRQTEHGMELVFPAAPAVEVREAMKLDGDCKWDYDRRRWLRMRPVAKVEPWLAQAIDAGAQILPRRP
;
A
#
# COMPACT_ATOMS: atom_id res chain seq x y z
N MET A 1 -37.43 -3.08 -55.01
CA MET A 1 -36.64 -2.86 -53.77
C MET A 1 -37.42 -3.45 -52.61
N ALA A 2 -36.92 -4.53 -52.00
CA ALA A 2 -37.57 -5.13 -50.83
C ALA A 2 -37.47 -4.15 -49.64
N ARG A 3 -38.57 -3.94 -48.92
CA ARG A 3 -38.56 -3.15 -47.68
C ARG A 3 -37.68 -3.88 -46.67
N ARG A 4 -36.59 -3.25 -46.22
CA ARG A 4 -35.76 -3.77 -45.12
C ARG A 4 -36.62 -3.96 -43.88
N ARG A 5 -36.51 -5.13 -43.24
CA ARG A 5 -37.21 -5.40 -41.99
C ARG A 5 -36.51 -4.64 -40.87
N ILE A 6 -37.22 -3.71 -40.24
CA ILE A 6 -36.67 -2.93 -39.12
C ILE A 6 -36.60 -3.84 -37.89
N VAL A 7 -35.39 -4.05 -37.39
CA VAL A 7 -35.11 -4.77 -36.14
C VAL A 7 -34.85 -3.75 -35.05
N ARG A 8 -35.45 -3.93 -33.86
CA ARG A 8 -35.14 -3.08 -32.72
C ARG A 8 -33.89 -3.60 -32.01
N ARG A 9 -33.15 -2.70 -31.35
CA ARG A 9 -31.90 -3.03 -30.65
C ARG A 9 -32.08 -4.07 -29.53
N ASP A 10 -33.24 -4.08 -28.87
CA ASP A 10 -33.63 -5.08 -27.86
C ASP A 10 -33.93 -6.46 -28.45
N GLU A 11 -34.17 -6.56 -29.75
CA GLU A 11 -34.54 -7.82 -30.43
C GLU A 11 -33.34 -8.49 -31.13
N ALA A 12 -32.22 -7.78 -31.29
CA ALA A 12 -31.09 -8.20 -32.11
C ALA A 12 -30.47 -9.52 -31.62
N ALA A 13 -30.20 -9.63 -30.32
CA ALA A 13 -29.60 -10.82 -29.73
C ALA A 13 -30.46 -12.08 -29.93
N GLU A 14 -31.79 -11.96 -29.76
CA GLU A 14 -32.70 -13.09 -29.90
C GLU A 14 -32.89 -13.53 -31.36
N ILE A 15 -32.83 -12.58 -32.30
CA ILE A 15 -32.87 -12.88 -33.74
C ILE A 15 -31.60 -13.63 -34.15
N LEU A 16 -30.44 -13.23 -33.64
CA LEU A 16 -29.16 -13.91 -33.88
C LEU A 16 -29.13 -15.30 -33.21
N GLU A 17 -29.72 -15.46 -32.02
CA GLU A 17 -29.84 -16.75 -31.36
C GLU A 17 -30.74 -17.72 -32.15
N GLU A 18 -31.87 -17.25 -32.66
CA GLU A 18 -32.75 -18.05 -33.51
C GLU A 18 -32.05 -18.46 -34.81
N ALA A 19 -31.24 -17.58 -35.41
CA ALA A 19 -30.43 -17.92 -36.57
C ALA A 19 -29.40 -19.00 -36.27
N ARG A 20 -28.73 -18.94 -35.12
CA ARG A 20 -27.81 -20.01 -34.67
C ARG A 20 -28.54 -21.33 -34.47
N ARG A 21 -29.78 -21.32 -33.98
CA ARG A 21 -30.62 -22.51 -33.88
C ARG A 21 -30.96 -23.10 -35.25
N ILE A 22 -31.38 -22.26 -36.21
CA ILE A 22 -31.66 -22.69 -37.58
C ILE A 22 -30.42 -23.33 -38.23
N LEU A 23 -29.24 -22.73 -38.03
CA LEU A 23 -27.96 -23.30 -38.52
C LEU A 23 -27.65 -24.65 -37.87
N LYS A 24 -27.87 -24.78 -36.56
CA LYS A 24 -27.67 -26.03 -35.81
C LYS A 24 -28.60 -27.15 -36.31
N ASP A 25 -29.86 -26.83 -36.55
CA ASP A 25 -30.88 -27.79 -36.98
C ASP A 25 -30.89 -28.02 -38.50
N LYS A 26 -30.08 -27.24 -39.25
CA LYS A 26 -29.99 -27.23 -40.72
C LYS A 26 -31.35 -27.01 -41.40
N ASP A 27 -32.21 -26.19 -40.79
CA ASP A 27 -33.58 -25.96 -41.24
C ASP A 27 -33.64 -24.94 -42.39
N ALA A 28 -33.39 -25.41 -43.60
CA ALA A 28 -33.44 -24.57 -44.81
C ALA A 28 -34.85 -24.03 -45.12
N ALA A 29 -35.91 -24.64 -44.57
CA ALA A 29 -37.29 -24.18 -44.79
C ALA A 29 -37.61 -22.86 -44.03
N ALA A 30 -36.78 -22.49 -43.06
CA ALA A 30 -36.88 -21.22 -42.34
C ALA A 30 -36.41 -20.00 -43.18
N LEU A 31 -35.78 -20.22 -44.34
CA LEU A 31 -35.20 -19.18 -45.19
C LEU A 31 -36.12 -18.78 -46.36
N VAL A 32 -35.95 -17.56 -46.86
CA VAL A 32 -36.62 -17.10 -48.10
C VAL A 32 -36.12 -17.92 -49.31
N ASP A 33 -36.99 -18.17 -50.29
CA ASP A 33 -36.62 -18.83 -51.55
C ASP A 33 -35.38 -18.17 -52.19
N GLY A 34 -34.34 -18.99 -52.40
CA GLY A 34 -33.05 -18.56 -52.97
C GLY A 34 -31.98 -18.14 -51.94
N ALA A 35 -32.32 -18.03 -50.65
CA ALA A 35 -31.33 -17.87 -49.58
C ALA A 35 -30.75 -19.24 -49.17
N SER A 36 -29.49 -19.24 -48.73
CA SER A 36 -28.79 -20.46 -48.31
C SER A 36 -28.38 -20.40 -46.83
N LEU A 37 -28.19 -21.57 -46.22
CA LEU A 37 -27.65 -21.65 -44.85
C LEU A 37 -26.25 -20.99 -44.74
N CYS A 38 -25.44 -21.03 -45.81
CA CYS A 38 -24.16 -20.30 -45.85
C CYS A 38 -24.35 -18.78 -45.81
N ALA A 39 -25.39 -18.25 -46.46
CA ALA A 39 -25.70 -16.82 -46.39
C ALA A 39 -26.19 -16.41 -44.98
N LEU A 40 -26.93 -17.29 -44.31
CA LEU A 40 -27.33 -17.10 -42.91
C LEU A 40 -26.11 -17.15 -41.97
N GLU A 41 -25.21 -18.11 -42.15
CA GLU A 41 -23.98 -18.23 -41.37
C GLU A 41 -23.11 -16.97 -41.51
N ALA A 42 -22.91 -16.49 -42.73
CA ALA A 42 -22.16 -15.25 -42.99
C ALA A 42 -22.82 -14.00 -42.39
N ALA A 43 -24.15 -13.98 -42.21
CA ALA A 43 -24.84 -12.88 -41.55
C ALA A 43 -24.74 -12.96 -40.02
N VAL A 44 -24.62 -14.16 -39.45
CA VAL A 44 -24.48 -14.38 -38.00
C VAL A 44 -23.05 -14.17 -37.51
N THR A 45 -22.05 -14.45 -38.35
CA THR A 45 -20.61 -14.28 -38.04
C THR A 45 -20.07 -12.90 -38.38
N ASP A 46 -20.90 -12.01 -38.93
CA ASP A 46 -20.57 -10.61 -39.21
C ASP A 46 -20.38 -9.84 -37.89
N ASP A 47 -19.16 -9.34 -37.68
CA ASP A 47 -18.66 -8.68 -36.47
C ASP A 47 -18.83 -7.15 -36.49
N PHE A 48 -19.52 -6.60 -37.50
CA PHE A 48 -19.68 -5.16 -37.68
C PHE A 48 -20.59 -4.49 -36.63
N ASP A 49 -21.85 -4.91 -36.48
CA ASP A 49 -22.81 -4.41 -35.48
C ASP A 49 -23.94 -5.43 -35.28
N GLU A 50 -24.28 -5.76 -34.03
CA GLU A 50 -25.30 -6.78 -33.70
C GLU A 50 -26.69 -6.46 -34.29
N SER A 51 -27.08 -5.18 -34.32
CA SER A 51 -28.36 -4.75 -34.90
C SER A 51 -28.33 -4.90 -36.43
N PHE A 52 -27.20 -4.58 -37.05
CA PHE A 52 -27.02 -4.74 -38.49
C PHE A 52 -27.02 -6.22 -38.90
N SER A 53 -26.30 -7.08 -38.17
CA SER A 53 -26.27 -8.52 -38.37
C SER A 53 -27.68 -9.12 -38.17
N ALA A 54 -28.42 -8.66 -37.17
CA ALA A 54 -29.81 -9.08 -36.94
C ALA A 54 -30.78 -8.63 -38.05
N GLU A 55 -30.61 -7.43 -38.62
CA GLU A 55 -31.39 -6.97 -39.79
C GLU A 55 -31.11 -7.84 -41.02
N ARG A 56 -29.83 -8.17 -41.27
CA ARG A 56 -29.45 -9.07 -42.37
C ARG A 56 -30.03 -10.46 -42.20
N VAL A 57 -29.99 -11.01 -40.98
CA VAL A 57 -30.64 -12.27 -40.64
C VAL A 57 -32.15 -12.17 -40.88
N ALA A 58 -32.80 -11.10 -40.41
CA ALA A 58 -34.24 -10.91 -40.58
C ALA A 58 -34.65 -10.89 -42.05
N ASP A 59 -33.85 -10.30 -42.94
CA ASP A 59 -34.10 -10.27 -44.38
C ASP A 59 -33.95 -11.66 -45.05
N LEU A 60 -33.16 -12.58 -44.46
CA LEU A 60 -32.98 -13.95 -44.95
C LEU A 60 -34.08 -14.93 -44.51
N LEU A 61 -34.86 -14.59 -43.49
CA LEU A 61 -35.92 -15.45 -42.94
C LEU A 61 -37.20 -15.42 -43.78
N ALA A 62 -37.81 -16.59 -43.99
CA ALA A 62 -39.12 -16.73 -44.61
C ALA A 62 -40.17 -15.87 -43.88
N ALA A 63 -41.17 -15.36 -44.62
CA ALA A 63 -42.14 -14.41 -44.06
C ALA A 63 -42.97 -15.00 -42.90
N ASP A 64 -43.36 -16.27 -43.00
CA ASP A 64 -44.14 -16.95 -41.96
C ASP A 64 -43.30 -17.27 -40.72
N PHE A 65 -42.04 -17.64 -40.93
CA PHE A 65 -41.09 -17.88 -39.86
C PHE A 65 -40.79 -16.59 -39.09
N TRP A 66 -40.55 -15.49 -39.82
CA TRP A 66 -40.36 -14.17 -39.24
C TRP A 66 -41.57 -13.70 -38.42
N ARG A 67 -42.79 -13.92 -38.92
CA ARG A 67 -44.03 -13.59 -38.20
C ARG A 67 -44.14 -14.38 -36.89
N THR A 68 -43.80 -15.66 -36.93
CA THR A 68 -43.82 -16.55 -35.76
C THR A 68 -42.80 -16.12 -34.71
N LEU A 69 -41.57 -15.80 -35.14
CA LEU A 69 -40.53 -15.26 -34.28
C LEU A 69 -40.96 -13.95 -33.61
N LYS A 70 -41.50 -12.99 -34.37
CA LYS A 70 -41.96 -11.71 -33.83
C LYS A 70 -43.11 -11.86 -32.82
N ASN A 71 -44.03 -12.80 -33.04
CA ASN A 71 -45.09 -13.09 -32.07
C ASN A 71 -44.54 -13.67 -30.77
N ARG A 72 -43.55 -14.57 -30.86
CA ARG A 72 -42.85 -15.14 -29.69
C ARG A 72 -42.12 -14.06 -28.89
N LEU A 73 -41.41 -13.16 -29.56
CA LEU A 73 -40.73 -12.01 -28.94
C LEU A 73 -41.72 -11.02 -28.28
N ALA A 74 -42.90 -10.84 -28.87
CA ALA A 74 -43.94 -10.00 -28.29
C ALA A 74 -44.56 -10.62 -27.03
N GLN A 75 -44.82 -11.93 -27.04
CA GLN A 75 -45.33 -12.67 -25.88
C GLN A 75 -44.34 -12.68 -24.72
N ARG A 76 -43.05 -12.89 -25.01
CA ARG A 76 -41.99 -12.88 -24.00
C ARG A 76 -41.88 -11.52 -23.31
N ARG A 77 -41.87 -10.42 -24.07
CA ARG A 77 -41.89 -9.06 -23.50
C ARG A 77 -43.11 -8.79 -22.64
N SER A 78 -44.29 -9.25 -23.07
CA SER A 78 -45.50 -9.13 -22.24
C SER A 78 -45.38 -9.90 -20.93
N HIS A 79 -44.66 -11.02 -20.91
CA HIS A 79 -44.42 -11.81 -19.70
C HIS A 79 -43.37 -11.16 -18.80
N GLU A 80 -42.26 -10.68 -19.36
CA GLU A 80 -41.21 -9.94 -18.62
C GLU A 80 -41.78 -8.67 -17.97
N GLN A 81 -42.60 -7.91 -18.69
CA GLN A 81 -43.32 -6.75 -18.12
C GLN A 81 -44.29 -7.15 -17.01
N ALA A 82 -44.98 -8.29 -17.13
CA ALA A 82 -45.89 -8.78 -16.09
C ALA A 82 -45.13 -9.25 -14.83
N VAL A 83 -43.93 -9.78 -15.00
CA VAL A 83 -42.99 -10.14 -13.92
C VAL A 83 -42.44 -8.89 -13.23
N GLU A 84 -41.97 -7.89 -13.99
CA GLU A 84 -41.52 -6.61 -13.44
C GLU A 84 -42.63 -5.87 -12.68
N ALA A 85 -43.87 -5.94 -13.19
CA ALA A 85 -45.05 -5.39 -12.53
C ALA A 85 -45.53 -6.22 -11.32
N GLY A 86 -44.90 -7.35 -11.01
CA GLY A 86 -45.26 -8.23 -9.88
C GLY A 86 -46.60 -8.95 -10.04
N THR A 87 -47.15 -9.00 -11.27
CA THR A 87 -48.46 -9.59 -11.57
C THR A 87 -48.38 -11.02 -12.11
N ALA A 88 -47.18 -11.52 -12.40
CA ALA A 88 -46.94 -12.88 -12.84
C ALA A 88 -45.92 -13.60 -11.93
N PRO A 89 -46.10 -14.91 -11.67
CA PRO A 89 -45.17 -15.70 -10.88
C PRO A 89 -43.85 -15.94 -11.65
N VAL A 90 -42.73 -15.76 -10.96
CA VAL A 90 -41.41 -16.14 -11.48
C VAL A 90 -41.17 -17.63 -11.19
N HIS A 91 -41.04 -18.43 -12.25
CA HIS A 91 -40.69 -19.83 -12.13
C HIS A 91 -39.17 -20.00 -12.21
N VAL A 92 -38.51 -20.04 -11.05
CA VAL A 92 -37.08 -20.37 -10.98
C VAL A 92 -36.92 -21.89 -10.94
N ARG A 93 -36.18 -22.45 -11.90
CA ARG A 93 -35.72 -23.84 -11.82
C ARG A 93 -34.42 -23.91 -11.03
N LEU A 94 -34.46 -24.60 -9.90
CA LEU A 94 -33.26 -24.89 -9.14
C LEU A 94 -32.59 -26.16 -9.70
N PRO A 95 -31.25 -26.19 -9.80
CA PRO A 95 -30.49 -27.41 -10.03
C PRO A 95 -30.87 -28.51 -9.02
N ALA A 96 -30.83 -29.78 -9.44
CA ALA A 96 -31.33 -30.90 -8.63
C ALA A 96 -30.54 -31.09 -7.32
N ASP A 97 -29.24 -30.86 -7.36
CA ASP A 97 -28.33 -30.83 -6.21
C ASP A 97 -28.68 -29.71 -5.23
N VAL A 98 -29.01 -28.52 -5.74
CA VAL A 98 -29.45 -27.38 -4.91
C VAL A 98 -30.82 -27.66 -4.28
N ALA A 99 -31.76 -28.22 -5.05
CA ALA A 99 -33.06 -28.62 -4.54
C ALA A 99 -32.92 -29.69 -3.45
N GLN A 100 -32.04 -30.67 -3.64
CA GLN A 100 -31.76 -31.73 -2.69
C GLN A 100 -31.16 -31.17 -1.38
N ALA A 101 -30.16 -30.30 -1.47
CA ALA A 101 -29.55 -29.64 -0.31
C ALA A 101 -30.56 -28.78 0.46
N LEU A 102 -31.49 -28.10 -0.22
CA LEU A 102 -32.56 -27.35 0.44
C LEU A 102 -33.53 -28.26 1.17
N THR A 103 -33.83 -29.46 0.65
CA THR A 103 -34.67 -30.44 1.35
C THR A 103 -34.04 -31.02 2.63
N GLU A 104 -32.71 -30.96 2.77
CA GLU A 104 -32.02 -31.34 4.01
C GLU A 104 -32.24 -30.31 5.13
N ILE A 105 -32.55 -29.06 4.75
CA ILE A 105 -32.79 -27.94 5.68
C ILE A 105 -34.25 -27.89 6.09
N ALA A 106 -35.18 -28.01 5.14
CA ALA A 106 -36.62 -28.08 5.41
C ALA A 106 -37.35 -28.94 4.37
N PRO A 107 -38.52 -29.52 4.67
CA PRO A 107 -39.26 -30.40 3.76
C PRO A 107 -39.66 -29.76 2.43
N SER A 108 -39.69 -28.42 2.37
CA SER A 108 -40.00 -27.63 1.19
C SER A 108 -38.82 -26.71 0.88
N PRO A 109 -38.30 -26.69 -0.36
CA PRO A 109 -37.22 -25.78 -0.75
C PRO A 109 -37.56 -24.30 -0.51
N VAL A 110 -38.85 -23.92 -0.62
CA VAL A 110 -39.31 -22.56 -0.33
C VAL A 110 -39.20 -22.24 1.16
N ASP A 111 -39.51 -23.21 2.02
CA ASP A 111 -39.42 -23.02 3.47
C ASP A 111 -37.97 -23.10 3.95
N ALA A 112 -37.12 -23.90 3.30
CA ALA A 112 -35.68 -23.92 3.52
C ALA A 112 -35.06 -22.56 3.14
N ILE A 113 -35.44 -22.00 2.00
CA ILE A 113 -35.03 -20.66 1.59
C ILE A 113 -35.54 -19.62 2.59
N ARG A 114 -36.81 -19.66 3.01
CA ARG A 114 -37.35 -18.76 4.03
C ARG A 114 -36.58 -18.87 5.34
N GLN A 115 -36.29 -20.09 5.81
CA GLN A 115 -35.56 -20.34 7.04
C GLN A 115 -34.11 -19.87 6.95
N LEU A 116 -33.45 -20.06 5.81
CA LEU A 116 -32.11 -19.50 5.53
C LEU A 116 -32.13 -17.97 5.47
N LEU A 117 -33.23 -17.37 5.00
CA LEU A 117 -33.44 -15.93 5.00
C LEU A 117 -33.87 -15.38 6.37
N ASP A 118 -34.48 -16.22 7.22
CA ASP A 118 -34.91 -15.92 8.60
C ASP A 118 -33.77 -16.07 9.62
N VAL A 119 -32.66 -16.73 9.26
CA VAL A 119 -31.41 -16.56 10.01
C VAL A 119 -31.01 -15.10 9.84
N THR A 120 -31.12 -14.30 10.89
CA THR A 120 -30.62 -12.93 10.91
C THR A 120 -29.16 -12.94 10.46
N VAL A 121 -28.91 -12.59 9.20
CA VAL A 121 -27.55 -12.33 8.71
C VAL A 121 -27.02 -11.26 9.66
N PRO A 122 -25.96 -11.55 10.44
CA PRO A 122 -25.50 -10.59 11.43
C PRO A 122 -25.18 -9.29 10.69
N LYS A 123 -25.56 -8.14 11.26
CA LYS A 123 -25.39 -6.87 10.56
C LYS A 123 -23.91 -6.69 10.18
N CYS A 124 -23.62 -6.24 8.96
CA CYS A 124 -22.27 -5.89 8.56
C CYS A 124 -21.62 -5.00 9.64
N GLY A 125 -20.42 -5.36 10.08
CA GLY A 125 -19.68 -4.63 11.11
C GLY A 125 -19.97 -5.09 12.54
N SER A 126 -20.94 -5.98 12.77
CA SER A 126 -21.06 -6.70 14.03
C SER A 126 -19.88 -7.64 14.23
N GLU A 127 -19.52 -7.91 15.49
CA GLU A 127 -18.43 -8.84 15.81
C GLU A 127 -18.72 -10.24 15.26
N GLU A 128 -19.97 -10.70 15.39
CA GLU A 128 -20.42 -12.00 14.88
C GLU A 128 -20.27 -12.10 13.36
N PHE A 129 -20.62 -11.05 12.61
CA PHE A 129 -20.41 -11.00 11.16
C PHE A 129 -18.92 -11.05 10.83
N CYS A 130 -18.13 -10.17 11.46
CA CYS A 130 -16.70 -10.03 11.16
C CYS A 130 -15.91 -11.30 11.46
N ARG A 131 -16.27 -12.00 12.54
CA ARG A 131 -15.66 -13.28 12.93
C ARG A 131 -16.05 -14.42 11.99
N SER A 132 -17.32 -14.49 11.58
CA SER A 132 -17.87 -15.63 10.83
C SER A 132 -17.62 -15.56 9.33
N HIS A 133 -17.50 -14.34 8.79
CA HIS A 133 -17.34 -14.12 7.35
C HIS A 133 -15.96 -13.58 6.97
N LEU A 134 -14.97 -13.76 7.86
CA LEU A 134 -13.56 -13.46 7.60
C LEU A 134 -13.37 -12.06 7.00
N CYS A 135 -13.95 -11.04 7.64
CA CYS A 135 -13.81 -9.66 7.17
C CYS A 135 -12.31 -9.32 6.97
N ILE A 136 -11.99 -8.73 5.82
CA ILE A 136 -10.66 -8.28 5.45
C ILE A 136 -10.65 -6.74 5.44
N PRO A 137 -10.55 -6.08 6.61
CA PRO A 137 -10.40 -4.64 6.66
C PRO A 137 -8.96 -4.24 6.34
N GLU A 138 -8.83 -3.26 5.44
CA GLU A 138 -7.54 -2.77 4.94
C GLU A 138 -7.46 -1.25 5.06
N VAL A 139 -6.27 -0.77 5.40
CA VAL A 139 -5.93 0.65 5.44
C VAL A 139 -5.32 1.03 4.09
N PRO A 140 -5.98 1.90 3.29
CA PRO A 140 -5.45 2.34 2.01
C PRO A 140 -4.15 3.12 2.18
N LEU A 141 -3.21 2.95 1.25
CA LEU A 141 -1.93 3.65 1.31
C LEU A 141 -2.09 5.17 1.28
N GLY A 142 -3.00 5.72 0.46
CA GLY A 142 -3.22 7.16 0.35
C GLY A 142 -4.02 7.79 1.49
N HIS A 143 -4.78 6.99 2.25
CA HIS A 143 -5.69 7.46 3.31
C HIS A 143 -5.49 6.65 4.60
N PRO A 144 -4.35 6.82 5.29
CA PRO A 144 -4.03 6.04 6.49
C PRO A 144 -5.01 6.26 7.65
N GLU A 145 -5.77 7.36 7.63
CA GLU A 145 -6.79 7.69 8.62
C GLU A 145 -8.11 6.93 8.43
N ARG A 146 -8.26 6.20 7.32
CA ARG A 146 -9.46 5.43 6.97
C ARG A 146 -9.14 3.97 6.75
N TRP A 147 -10.18 3.15 6.80
CA TRP A 147 -10.11 1.77 6.35
C TRP A 147 -11.35 1.39 5.55
N THR A 148 -11.20 0.34 4.76
CA THR A 148 -12.26 -0.25 3.94
C THR A 148 -12.21 -1.77 4.06
N CYS A 149 -13.35 -2.43 4.21
CA CYS A 149 -13.42 -3.89 4.24
C CYS A 149 -13.76 -4.43 2.85
N ALA A 150 -12.86 -5.21 2.25
CA ALA A 150 -13.09 -5.83 0.94
C ALA A 150 -14.28 -6.81 0.95
N THR A 151 -14.56 -7.41 2.11
CA THR A 151 -15.63 -8.43 2.25
C THR A 151 -17.04 -7.82 2.33
N CYS A 152 -17.21 -6.73 3.08
CA CYS A 152 -18.55 -6.17 3.35
C CYS A 152 -18.73 -4.73 2.91
N GLY A 153 -17.71 -4.12 2.29
CA GLY A 153 -17.76 -2.75 1.78
C GLY A 153 -17.83 -1.67 2.85
N LEU A 154 -17.78 -2.04 4.13
CA LEU A 154 -17.79 -1.05 5.21
C LEU A 154 -16.55 -0.18 5.15
N VAL A 155 -16.75 1.09 5.46
CA VAL A 155 -15.69 2.09 5.57
C VAL A 155 -15.76 2.73 6.95
N GLY A 156 -14.61 3.09 7.49
CA GLY A 156 -14.53 3.71 8.81
C GLY A 156 -13.23 4.45 9.01
N ARG A 157 -13.09 5.04 10.20
CA ARG A 157 -11.84 5.66 10.63
C ARG A 157 -10.90 4.62 11.23
N ALA A 158 -9.61 4.72 10.94
CA ALA A 158 -8.58 3.79 11.42
C ALA A 158 -8.44 3.80 12.96
N ASP A 159 -8.65 4.96 13.59
CA ASP A 159 -8.58 5.13 15.04
C ASP A 159 -9.87 4.70 15.77
N TRP A 160 -10.95 4.43 15.04
CA TRP A 160 -12.22 4.00 15.60
C TRP A 160 -12.79 2.75 14.91
N PRO A 161 -12.22 1.56 15.22
CA PRO A 161 -12.71 0.30 14.69
C PRO A 161 -14.10 -0.05 15.27
N PHE A 162 -14.99 -0.61 14.46
CA PHE A 162 -16.37 -0.95 14.89
C PHE A 162 -16.41 -2.03 15.97
N ASN A 163 -15.42 -2.92 16.02
CA ASN A 163 -15.34 -3.99 17.00
C ASN A 163 -13.89 -4.44 17.23
N PRO A 164 -13.60 -5.22 18.29
CA PRO A 164 -12.25 -5.66 18.62
C PRO A 164 -11.60 -6.57 17.57
N TYR A 165 -12.39 -7.39 16.86
CA TYR A 165 -11.87 -8.25 15.79
C TYR A 165 -11.29 -7.42 14.64
N MET A 166 -12.01 -6.36 14.25
CA MET A 166 -11.53 -5.42 13.23
C MET A 166 -10.31 -4.64 13.73
N ALA A 167 -10.29 -4.22 15.00
CA ALA A 167 -9.15 -3.50 15.57
C ALA A 167 -7.83 -4.27 15.41
N ALA A 168 -7.82 -5.57 15.74
CA ALA A 168 -6.63 -6.42 15.61
C ALA A 168 -6.17 -6.57 14.16
N ARG A 169 -7.12 -6.75 13.22
CA ARG A 169 -6.81 -6.86 11.78
C ARG A 169 -6.27 -5.55 11.21
N LEU A 170 -6.88 -4.43 11.62
CA LEU A 170 -6.49 -3.09 11.19
C LEU A 170 -5.10 -2.71 11.69
N ALA A 171 -4.71 -3.11 12.91
CA ALA A 171 -3.36 -2.88 13.41
C ALA A 171 -2.30 -3.49 12.47
N CYS A 172 -2.45 -4.77 12.11
CA CYS A 172 -1.54 -5.44 11.16
C CYS A 172 -1.62 -4.81 9.76
N SER A 173 -2.78 -4.33 9.32
CA SER A 173 -2.90 -3.63 8.04
C SER A 173 -2.20 -2.27 8.07
N ALA A 174 -2.32 -1.51 9.15
CA ALA A 174 -1.71 -0.19 9.32
C ALA A 174 -0.18 -0.29 9.34
N GLU A 175 0.38 -1.29 10.03
CA GLU A 175 1.82 -1.56 10.03
C GLU A 175 2.34 -1.87 8.62
N ARG A 176 1.65 -2.75 7.88
CA ARG A 176 2.01 -3.07 6.50
C ARG A 176 1.91 -1.86 5.58
N ALA A 177 0.83 -1.08 5.71
CA ALA A 177 0.64 0.15 4.93
C ALA A 177 1.74 1.18 5.24
N SER A 178 2.11 1.37 6.50
CA SER A 178 3.21 2.25 6.92
C SER A 178 4.54 1.81 6.31
N ALA A 179 4.89 0.52 6.44
CA ALA A 179 6.12 -0.02 5.88
C ALA A 179 6.20 0.14 4.35
N LEU A 180 5.08 -0.04 3.65
CA LEU A 180 5.00 0.18 2.21
C LEU A 180 5.11 1.66 1.84
N ARG A 181 4.48 2.58 2.60
CA ARG A 181 4.64 4.04 2.41
C ARG A 181 6.10 4.46 2.59
N ASP A 182 6.75 3.95 3.62
CA ASP A 182 8.17 4.22 3.89
C ASP A 182 9.07 3.73 2.76
N THR A 183 8.79 2.51 2.28
CA THR A 183 9.49 1.91 1.15
C THR A 183 9.28 2.72 -0.12
N ALA A 184 8.04 3.11 -0.43
CA ALA A 184 7.72 3.93 -1.59
C ALA A 184 8.47 5.27 -1.55
N ALA A 185 8.48 5.95 -0.39
CA ALA A 185 9.17 7.20 -0.23
C ALA A 185 10.71 7.06 -0.36
N ASP A 186 11.32 5.98 0.16
CA ASP A 186 12.76 5.74 -0.07
C ASP A 186 13.07 5.49 -1.56
N VAL A 187 12.24 4.70 -2.25
CA VAL A 187 12.40 4.45 -3.69
C VAL A 187 12.26 5.74 -4.50
N TYR A 188 11.19 6.51 -4.30
CA TYR A 188 10.95 7.75 -5.04
C TYR A 188 11.94 8.88 -4.68
N ALA A 189 12.53 8.86 -3.48
CA ALA A 189 13.61 9.78 -3.14
C ALA A 189 14.90 9.48 -3.92
N ARG A 190 15.15 8.21 -4.27
CA ARG A 190 16.35 7.75 -4.98
C ARG A 190 16.19 7.73 -6.50
N PHE A 191 14.98 7.45 -6.99
CA PHE A 191 14.68 7.26 -8.41
C PHE A 191 13.43 8.06 -8.83
N PRO A 192 13.49 9.40 -8.91
CA PRO A 192 12.32 10.24 -9.19
C PRO A 192 11.89 10.19 -10.67
N GLY A 193 10.61 10.46 -10.94
CA GLY A 193 10.13 10.91 -12.25
C GLY A 193 10.36 9.96 -13.43
N GLY A 194 9.93 8.70 -13.34
CA GLY A 194 10.04 7.76 -14.45
C GLY A 194 11.36 6.99 -14.53
N GLU A 195 12.25 7.17 -13.55
CA GLU A 195 13.55 6.50 -13.54
C GLU A 195 13.44 4.98 -13.40
N ARG A 196 14.30 4.28 -14.16
CA ARG A 196 14.39 2.82 -14.13
C ARG A 196 15.48 2.36 -13.17
N PHE A 197 15.15 1.36 -12.37
CA PHE A 197 16.06 0.79 -11.39
C PHE A 197 15.87 -0.73 -11.27
N THR A 198 16.73 -1.37 -10.49
CA THR A 198 16.66 -2.80 -10.17
C THR A 198 16.76 -2.98 -8.66
N VAL A 199 16.38 -4.15 -8.15
CA VAL A 199 16.57 -4.50 -6.73
C VAL A 199 18.02 -4.30 -6.31
N SER A 200 18.97 -4.66 -7.19
CA SER A 200 20.41 -4.55 -6.91
C SER A 200 20.88 -3.10 -6.79
N THR A 201 20.37 -2.19 -7.64
CA THR A 201 20.75 -0.77 -7.58
C THR A 201 20.12 -0.07 -6.38
N TRP A 202 18.89 -0.43 -6.02
CA TRP A 202 18.29 0.05 -4.78
C TRP A 202 19.01 -0.49 -3.54
N ALA A 203 19.57 -1.71 -3.62
CA ALA A 203 20.31 -2.34 -2.54
C ALA A 203 21.82 -2.03 -2.48
N ALA A 204 22.28 -0.98 -3.17
CA ALA A 204 23.71 -0.67 -3.27
C ALA A 204 24.41 -0.48 -1.92
N ASP A 205 23.72 0.09 -0.93
CA ASP A 205 24.28 0.43 0.40
C ASP A 205 24.54 -0.79 1.30
N GLN A 206 24.26 -2.02 0.84
CA GLN A 206 24.39 -3.26 1.62
C GLN A 206 25.63 -4.09 1.26
N SER A 207 26.64 -3.46 0.65
CA SER A 207 27.91 -4.11 0.31
C SER A 207 28.61 -4.75 1.51
N ASP A 208 28.33 -4.24 2.71
CA ASP A 208 29.06 -4.58 3.94
C ASP A 208 28.38 -5.69 4.75
N LEU A 209 27.15 -6.08 4.37
CA LEU A 209 26.42 -7.15 5.05
C LEU A 209 26.99 -8.54 4.70
N PRO A 210 27.01 -9.48 5.67
CA PRO A 210 27.26 -10.89 5.42
C PRO A 210 26.37 -11.45 4.30
N HIS A 211 26.91 -12.38 3.51
CA HIS A 211 26.24 -12.89 2.31
C HIS A 211 24.82 -13.46 2.57
N ARG A 212 24.60 -14.12 3.72
CA ARG A 212 23.27 -14.65 4.10
C ARG A 212 22.25 -13.54 4.33
N GLU A 213 22.62 -12.53 5.09
CA GLU A 213 21.77 -11.37 5.39
C GLU A 213 21.49 -10.55 4.12
N ARG A 214 22.49 -10.39 3.25
CA ARG A 214 22.32 -9.74 1.95
C ARG A 214 21.28 -10.45 1.07
N ARG A 215 21.26 -11.79 1.07
CA ARG A 215 20.24 -12.56 0.33
C ARG A 215 18.85 -12.36 0.91
N GLN A 216 18.72 -12.37 2.24
CA GLN A 216 17.46 -12.16 2.92
C GLN A 216 16.92 -10.74 2.66
N ALA A 217 17.74 -9.71 2.87
CA ALA A 217 17.37 -8.33 2.61
C ALA A 217 16.99 -8.09 1.13
N LYS A 218 17.69 -8.76 0.19
CA LYS A 218 17.31 -8.72 -1.22
C LYS A 218 15.93 -9.34 -1.47
N ALA A 219 15.62 -10.45 -0.82
CA ALA A 219 14.31 -11.11 -0.95
C ALA A 219 13.18 -10.25 -0.36
N GLU A 220 13.37 -9.69 0.83
CA GLU A 220 12.43 -8.79 1.48
C GLU A 220 12.15 -7.54 0.63
N ARG A 221 13.21 -6.94 0.07
CA ARG A 221 13.09 -5.81 -0.87
C ARG A 221 12.40 -6.19 -2.17
N SER A 222 12.68 -7.37 -2.70
CA SER A 222 12.00 -7.85 -3.92
C SER A 222 10.50 -8.02 -3.66
N ALA A 223 10.13 -8.59 -2.51
CA ALA A 223 8.73 -8.71 -2.10
C ALA A 223 8.07 -7.34 -1.92
N ALA A 224 8.75 -6.38 -1.29
CA ALA A 224 8.23 -5.03 -1.13
C ALA A 224 8.01 -4.31 -2.48
N LEU A 225 8.92 -4.48 -3.45
CA LEU A 225 8.76 -3.91 -4.79
C LEU A 225 7.60 -4.53 -5.55
N ILE A 226 7.38 -5.85 -5.42
CA ILE A 226 6.19 -6.52 -5.98
C ILE A 226 4.92 -5.91 -5.38
N SER A 227 4.86 -5.74 -4.05
CA SER A 227 3.71 -5.09 -3.40
C SER A 227 3.49 -3.67 -3.91
N LEU A 228 4.56 -2.89 -4.17
CA LEU A 228 4.42 -1.55 -4.73
C LEU A 228 3.89 -1.56 -6.18
N VAL A 229 4.26 -2.56 -6.99
CA VAL A 229 3.71 -2.76 -8.33
C VAL A 229 2.22 -3.13 -8.27
N GLU A 230 1.84 -4.07 -7.39
CA GLU A 230 0.44 -4.47 -7.20
C GLU A 230 -0.45 -3.29 -6.76
N GLN A 231 0.12 -2.35 -6.02
CA GLN A 231 -0.56 -1.12 -5.58
C GLN A 231 -0.49 0.01 -6.62
N GLY A 232 0.07 -0.25 -7.81
CA GLY A 232 0.17 0.72 -8.90
C GLY A 232 1.12 1.89 -8.62
N LEU A 233 2.04 1.75 -7.67
CA LEU A 233 3.02 2.78 -7.31
C LEU A 233 4.32 2.66 -8.12
N LEU A 234 4.53 1.53 -8.77
CA LEU A 234 5.67 1.25 -9.65
C LEU A 234 5.17 0.49 -10.88
N GLU A 235 5.94 0.55 -11.95
CA GLU A 235 5.73 -0.25 -13.14
C GLU A 235 6.85 -1.26 -13.33
N GLU A 236 6.53 -2.47 -13.80
CA GLU A 236 7.55 -3.40 -14.25
C GLU A 236 8.19 -2.89 -15.54
N ALA A 237 9.51 -2.77 -15.54
CA ALA A 237 10.27 -2.29 -16.68
C ALA A 237 11.57 -3.07 -16.82
N PRO A 238 12.11 -3.26 -18.04
CA PRO A 238 13.43 -3.84 -18.20
C PRO A 238 14.47 -2.98 -17.47
N GLY A 239 15.35 -3.65 -16.71
CA GLY A 239 16.41 -2.98 -15.98
C GLY A 239 17.37 -2.21 -16.91
N PRO A 240 18.16 -1.25 -16.39
CA PRO A 240 19.04 -0.39 -17.20
C PRO A 240 20.08 -1.15 -18.04
N ARG A 241 20.40 -2.40 -17.66
CA ARG A 241 21.36 -3.29 -18.34
C ARG A 241 20.69 -4.57 -18.89
N GLY A 242 19.36 -4.57 -19.01
CA GLY A 242 18.55 -5.76 -19.30
C GLY A 242 18.19 -6.56 -18.03
N GLY A 243 17.15 -7.40 -18.12
CA GLY A 243 16.61 -8.19 -17.00
C GLY A 243 15.44 -7.54 -16.27
N THR A 244 14.99 -8.14 -15.16
CA THR A 244 13.88 -7.64 -14.35
C THR A 244 14.25 -6.34 -13.63
N GLY A 245 13.41 -5.33 -13.78
CA GLY A 245 13.58 -4.02 -13.18
C GLY A 245 12.22 -3.37 -12.91
N TYR A 246 12.30 -2.16 -12.39
CA TYR A 246 11.14 -1.37 -11.99
C TYR A 246 11.32 0.06 -12.47
N ARG A 247 10.21 0.74 -12.69
CA ARG A 247 10.16 2.15 -13.05
C ARG A 247 9.23 2.87 -12.08
N THR A 248 9.68 4.01 -11.53
CA THR A 248 8.78 4.91 -10.80
C THR A 248 7.83 5.60 -11.76
N LEU A 249 6.68 6.07 -11.30
CA LEU A 249 5.78 6.84 -12.14
C LEU A 249 6.41 8.19 -12.50
N GLU A 250 6.08 8.72 -13.67
CA GLU A 250 6.50 10.07 -14.07
C GLU A 250 5.96 11.12 -13.09
N GLU A 251 4.69 10.96 -12.70
CA GLU A 251 4.04 11.74 -11.67
C GLU A 251 3.75 10.84 -10.46
N ALA A 252 4.38 11.14 -9.34
CA ALA A 252 4.10 10.46 -8.08
C ALA A 252 2.69 10.82 -7.58
N PRO A 253 1.98 9.90 -6.90
CA PRO A 253 0.73 10.24 -6.23
C PRO A 253 0.89 11.43 -5.29
N GLU A 254 -0.14 12.28 -5.18
CA GLU A 254 -0.11 13.51 -4.38
C GLU A 254 0.36 13.26 -2.94
N TRP A 255 -0.23 12.28 -2.26
CA TRP A 255 0.14 11.91 -0.88
C TRP A 255 1.62 11.53 -0.72
N LEU A 256 2.25 10.97 -1.76
CA LEU A 256 3.64 10.57 -1.75
C LEU A 256 4.54 11.79 -1.98
N THR A 257 4.11 12.73 -2.83
CA THR A 257 4.79 14.01 -3.04
C THR A 257 4.81 14.83 -1.76
N ASP A 258 3.69 14.90 -1.05
CA ASP A 258 3.60 15.55 0.27
C ASP A 258 4.55 14.89 1.27
N LEU A 259 4.50 13.56 1.37
CA LEU A 259 5.38 12.79 2.27
C LEU A 259 6.87 13.02 1.97
N LEU A 260 7.26 13.11 0.70
CA LEU A 260 8.65 13.40 0.31
C LEU A 260 9.06 14.82 0.68
N THR A 261 8.13 15.78 0.61
CA THR A 261 8.34 17.18 0.99
C THR A 261 8.53 17.30 2.50
N ASP A 262 7.67 16.68 3.29
CA ASP A 262 7.78 16.64 4.75
C ASP A 262 9.11 16.02 5.18
N ARG A 263 9.50 14.89 4.58
CA ARG A 263 10.79 14.24 4.86
C ARG A 263 12.01 15.06 4.46
N ARG A 264 11.89 15.94 3.47
CA ARG A 264 12.98 16.88 3.12
C ARG A 264 13.07 17.96 4.19
N ALA A 265 11.94 18.56 4.57
CA ALA A 265 11.88 19.57 5.62
C ALA A 265 12.39 19.03 6.98
N GLU A 266 12.04 17.79 7.35
CA GLU A 266 12.54 17.14 8.56
C GLU A 266 14.06 16.96 8.54
N ARG A 267 14.62 16.51 7.41
CA ARG A 267 16.07 16.35 7.23
C ARG A 267 16.81 17.69 7.30
N GLU A 268 16.29 18.71 6.64
CA GLU A 268 16.84 20.07 6.70
C GLU A 268 16.79 20.63 8.12
N ALA A 269 15.70 20.40 8.86
CA ALA A 269 15.57 20.81 10.25
C ALA A 269 16.55 20.06 11.17
N GLU A 270 16.74 18.75 10.96
CA GLU A 270 17.72 17.96 11.71
C GLU A 270 19.16 18.40 11.40
N GLU A 271 19.48 18.65 10.13
CA GLU A 271 20.80 19.13 9.71
C GLU A 271 21.08 20.53 10.26
N ALA A 272 20.10 21.44 10.21
CA ALA A 272 20.19 22.76 10.82
C ALA A 272 20.40 22.65 12.35
N ALA A 273 19.69 21.74 13.02
CA ALA A 273 19.87 21.49 14.45
C ALA A 273 21.27 20.91 14.75
N ARG A 274 21.77 20.00 13.91
CA ARG A 274 23.12 19.43 14.02
C ARG A 274 24.18 20.50 13.81
N GLN A 275 24.02 21.35 12.81
CA GLN A 275 24.93 22.45 12.53
C GLN A 275 24.92 23.48 13.67
N ALA A 276 23.74 23.87 14.17
CA ALA A 276 23.63 24.77 15.32
C ALA A 276 24.30 24.19 16.57
N ARG A 277 24.18 22.88 16.80
CA ARG A 277 24.91 22.17 17.88
C ARG A 277 26.42 22.19 17.65
N ALA A 278 26.88 21.92 16.43
CA ALA A 278 28.30 21.97 16.09
C ALA A 278 28.89 23.37 16.29
N GLU A 279 28.18 24.42 15.85
CA GLU A 279 28.55 25.82 16.05
C GLU A 279 28.53 26.21 17.54
N ALA A 280 27.58 25.71 18.33
CA ALA A 280 27.55 25.91 19.78
C ALA A 280 28.77 25.26 20.45
N ILE A 281 29.14 24.05 20.05
CA ILE A 281 30.33 23.35 20.54
C ILE A 281 31.59 24.13 20.15
N GLN A 282 31.71 24.58 18.90
CA GLN A 282 32.86 25.37 18.45
C GLN A 282 33.00 26.69 19.21
N ARG A 283 31.88 27.39 19.48
CA ARG A 283 31.86 28.59 20.34
C ARG A 283 32.29 28.27 21.77
N ALA A 284 31.76 27.20 22.37
CA ALA A 284 32.15 26.76 23.71
C ALA A 284 33.65 26.42 23.82
N ILE A 285 34.23 25.83 22.75
CA ILE A 285 35.68 25.58 22.67
C ILE A 285 36.44 26.91 22.54
N ALA A 286 36.00 27.82 21.67
CA ALA A 286 36.67 29.09 21.40
C ALA A 286 36.65 30.06 22.60
N GLU A 287 35.55 30.12 23.34
CA GLU A 287 35.40 30.95 24.53
C GLU A 287 36.20 30.41 25.74
N GLY A 288 36.66 29.17 25.65
CA GLY A 288 37.25 28.38 26.73
C GLY A 288 36.16 27.99 27.73
N LEU A 289 35.95 26.70 27.98
CA LEU A 289 34.90 26.25 28.91
C LEU A 289 35.17 26.87 30.28
N ARG A 290 34.27 27.75 30.74
CA ARG A 290 34.34 28.38 32.06
C ARG A 290 33.47 27.60 33.02
N TYR A 291 34.06 27.11 34.09
CA TYR A 291 33.36 26.47 35.20
C TYR A 291 33.48 27.36 36.43
N THR A 292 32.35 27.86 36.92
CA THR A 292 32.31 28.64 38.16
C THR A 292 31.94 27.73 39.32
N THR A 293 32.81 27.64 40.34
CA THR A 293 32.51 26.88 41.57
C THR A 293 31.38 27.52 42.37
N GLU A 294 30.77 26.79 43.31
CA GLU A 294 29.79 27.36 44.27
C GLU A 294 30.39 28.51 45.10
N SER A 295 31.72 28.53 45.27
CA SER A 295 32.48 29.61 45.89
C SER A 295 32.79 30.80 44.96
N GLY A 296 32.27 30.80 43.73
CA GLY A 296 32.42 31.90 42.76
C GLY A 296 33.76 31.94 42.01
N THR A 297 34.55 30.87 42.05
CA THR A 297 35.87 30.83 41.36
C THR A 297 35.71 30.39 39.91
N ASP A 298 36.17 31.22 38.97
CA ASP A 298 36.10 30.93 37.52
C ASP A 298 37.30 30.09 37.06
N ILE A 299 37.05 28.84 36.65
CA ILE A 299 38.05 27.87 36.18
C ILE A 299 37.93 27.76 34.66
N ARG A 300 39.04 27.97 33.94
CA ARG A 300 39.07 27.87 32.47
C ARG A 300 39.60 26.51 32.06
N ILE A 301 38.82 25.74 31.30
CA ILE A 301 39.28 24.51 30.66
C ILE A 301 39.77 24.84 29.26
N ARG A 302 41.02 24.50 28.96
CA ARG A 302 41.63 24.67 27.64
C ARG A 302 41.90 23.32 27.00
N GLN A 303 41.63 23.20 25.71
CA GLN A 303 42.08 22.06 24.92
C GLN A 303 43.50 22.35 24.40
N THR A 304 44.43 21.43 24.63
CA THR A 304 45.84 21.54 24.18
C THR A 304 46.25 20.30 23.39
N GLU A 305 47.45 20.34 22.78
CA GLU A 305 48.07 19.21 22.09
C GLU A 305 48.26 17.94 22.97
N HIS A 306 48.14 18.09 24.29
CA HIS A 306 48.27 16.99 25.26
C HIS A 306 46.95 16.55 25.91
N GLY A 307 45.80 17.11 25.49
CA GLY A 307 44.48 16.84 26.06
C GLY A 307 43.83 18.06 26.70
N MET A 308 42.77 17.84 27.49
CA MET A 308 42.08 18.90 28.24
C MET A 308 42.89 19.30 29.48
N GLU A 309 43.12 20.61 29.66
CA GLU A 309 43.86 21.21 30.77
C GLU A 309 42.95 22.15 31.57
N LEU A 310 43.03 22.05 32.90
CA LEU A 310 42.33 22.95 33.82
C LEU A 310 43.27 24.09 34.24
N VAL A 311 42.90 25.32 33.89
CA VAL A 311 43.65 26.54 34.22
C VAL A 311 42.90 27.30 35.30
N PHE A 312 43.50 27.37 36.48
CA PHE A 312 42.98 28.11 37.62
C PHE A 312 43.58 29.53 37.63
N PRO A 313 42.78 30.58 37.83
CA PRO A 313 43.27 31.97 37.82
C PRO A 313 44.14 32.33 39.04
N ALA A 314 44.06 31.55 40.11
CA ALA A 314 44.92 31.63 41.30
C ALA A 314 45.18 30.21 41.84
N ALA A 315 46.20 30.04 42.69
CA ALA A 315 46.47 28.77 43.36
C ALA A 315 45.17 28.23 44.00
N PRO A 316 44.78 26.98 43.72
CA PRO A 316 43.43 26.51 44.03
C PRO A 316 43.17 26.61 45.53
N ALA A 317 41.99 27.10 45.90
CA ALA A 317 41.48 26.96 47.25
C ALA A 317 41.62 25.49 47.65
N VAL A 318 42.18 25.26 48.84
CA VAL A 318 42.58 23.93 49.35
C VAL A 318 41.45 22.90 49.22
N GLU A 319 40.21 23.35 49.29
CA GLU A 319 38.97 22.57 49.14
C GLU A 319 38.85 21.88 47.76
N VAL A 320 39.11 22.58 46.66
CA VAL A 320 39.07 21.99 45.30
C VAL A 320 40.23 21.00 45.13
N ARG A 321 41.38 21.29 45.75
CA ARG A 321 42.55 20.41 45.75
C ARG A 321 42.31 19.10 46.49
N GLU A 322 41.56 19.12 47.59
CA GLU A 322 41.29 17.94 48.41
C GLU A 322 40.16 17.09 47.82
N ALA A 323 39.09 17.71 47.32
CA ALA A 323 38.01 17.02 46.63
C ALA A 323 38.51 16.23 45.40
N MET A 324 39.34 16.86 44.55
CA MET A 324 39.87 16.20 43.35
C MET A 324 40.95 15.13 43.64
N LYS A 325 41.61 15.20 44.81
CA LYS A 325 42.53 14.15 45.29
C LYS A 325 41.79 12.94 45.82
N LEU A 326 40.66 13.15 46.51
CA LEU A 326 39.84 12.09 47.10
C LEU A 326 39.29 11.12 46.03
N ASP A 327 38.98 11.63 44.83
CA ASP A 327 38.48 10.80 43.73
C ASP A 327 39.59 10.07 42.93
N GLY A 328 40.87 10.39 43.17
CA GLY A 328 42.02 9.72 42.52
C GLY A 328 42.16 10.02 41.01
N ASP A 329 41.45 11.02 40.50
CA ASP A 329 41.24 11.22 39.06
C ASP A 329 42.17 12.28 38.43
N CYS A 330 43.00 12.97 39.21
CA CYS A 330 43.94 13.99 38.72
C CYS A 330 45.34 13.86 39.35
N LYS A 331 46.38 14.24 38.59
CA LYS A 331 47.79 14.34 39.00
C LYS A 331 48.27 15.78 38.81
N TRP A 332 48.96 16.32 39.80
CA TRP A 332 49.66 17.59 39.66
C TRP A 332 50.92 17.41 38.79
N ASP A 333 51.04 18.22 37.75
CA ASP A 333 52.25 18.38 36.95
C ASP A 333 53.10 19.47 37.60
N TYR A 334 54.19 19.06 38.25
CA TYR A 334 55.09 19.96 38.96
C TYR A 334 55.86 20.89 38.01
N ASP A 335 56.20 20.41 36.81
CA ASP A 335 56.99 21.17 35.83
C ASP A 335 56.16 22.29 35.22
N ARG A 336 54.91 21.99 34.90
CA ARG A 336 53.98 22.95 34.26
C ARG A 336 53.05 23.66 35.24
N ARG A 337 53.21 23.40 36.55
CA ARG A 337 52.41 23.95 37.66
C ARG A 337 50.89 23.90 37.40
N ARG A 338 50.38 22.75 36.96
CA ARG A 338 48.96 22.57 36.58
C ARG A 338 48.44 21.19 36.95
N TRP A 339 47.13 21.04 37.12
CA TRP A 339 46.50 19.75 37.34
C TRP A 339 46.20 19.07 36.00
N LEU A 340 46.61 17.80 35.87
CA LEU A 340 46.35 16.94 34.72
C LEU A 340 45.39 15.82 35.13
N ARG A 341 44.31 15.59 34.38
CA ARG A 341 43.40 14.47 34.66
C ARG A 341 44.05 13.14 34.23
N MET A 342 43.90 12.11 35.06
CA MET A 342 44.56 10.81 34.92
C MET A 342 43.64 9.69 34.41
N ARG A 343 42.31 9.84 34.47
CA ARG A 343 41.34 8.85 33.95
C ARG A 343 40.49 9.40 32.79
N PRO A 344 40.14 8.57 31.79
CA PRO A 344 39.06 8.89 30.85
C PRO A 344 37.73 9.02 31.62
N VAL A 345 36.85 9.88 31.12
CA VAL A 345 35.60 10.28 31.78
C VAL A 345 34.60 9.12 31.79
N ALA A 346 34.72 8.20 32.74
CA ALA A 346 33.80 7.06 32.88
C ALA A 346 32.46 7.42 33.55
N LYS A 347 32.34 8.64 34.11
CA LYS A 347 31.07 9.26 34.51
C LYS A 347 30.93 10.54 33.71
N VAL A 348 30.26 10.43 32.58
CA VAL A 348 30.17 11.49 31.57
C VAL A 348 29.16 12.53 32.05
N GLU A 349 29.64 13.73 32.38
CA GLU A 349 28.80 14.92 32.46
C GLU A 349 27.98 15.02 31.15
N PRO A 350 26.66 15.29 31.18
CA PRO A 350 25.77 15.14 30.02
C PRO A 350 26.25 15.82 28.72
N TRP A 351 27.01 16.90 28.83
CA TRP A 351 27.56 17.65 27.69
C TRP A 351 28.71 16.91 26.96
N LEU A 352 29.49 16.09 27.67
CA LEU A 352 30.60 15.33 27.06
C LEU A 352 30.09 14.08 26.32
N ALA A 353 28.95 13.52 26.75
CA ALA A 353 28.29 12.43 26.04
C ALA A 353 27.80 12.94 24.66
N GLN A 354 27.17 14.11 24.65
CA GLN A 354 26.73 14.78 23.43
C GLN A 354 27.90 15.14 22.49
N ALA A 355 29.08 15.48 23.03
CA ALA A 355 30.27 15.73 22.22
C ALA A 355 30.84 14.45 21.58
N ILE A 356 30.85 13.32 22.29
CA ILE A 356 31.29 12.02 21.77
C ILE A 356 30.31 11.50 20.71
N ASP A 357 28.99 11.61 20.95
CA ASP A 357 27.94 11.24 19.98
C ASP A 357 28.02 12.10 18.70
N ALA A 358 28.52 13.33 18.81
CA ALA A 358 28.81 14.21 17.68
C ALA A 358 30.17 13.94 16.98
N GLY A 359 30.86 12.86 17.33
CA GLY A 359 32.09 12.41 16.67
C GLY A 359 33.40 12.91 17.30
N ALA A 360 33.36 13.52 18.50
CA ALA A 360 34.58 13.93 19.18
C ALA A 360 35.39 12.70 19.66
N GLN A 361 36.66 12.62 19.27
CA GLN A 361 37.56 11.55 19.70
C GLN A 361 38.28 11.94 21.00
N ILE A 362 38.05 11.16 22.07
CA ILE A 362 38.82 11.26 23.30
C ILE A 362 40.08 10.41 23.13
N LEU A 363 41.21 11.06 22.90
CA LEU A 363 42.49 10.36 22.80
C LEU A 363 43.06 10.12 24.21
N PRO A 364 43.46 8.88 24.56
CA PRO A 364 44.23 8.65 25.77
C PRO A 364 45.57 9.37 25.64
N ARG A 365 46.03 9.96 26.75
CA ARG A 365 47.37 10.52 26.84
C ARG A 365 48.37 9.39 26.57
N ARG A 366 49.06 9.44 25.42
CA ARG A 366 50.20 8.56 25.19
C ARG A 366 51.32 8.90 26.19
N PRO A 367 52.04 7.89 26.69
CA PRO A 367 53.04 8.05 27.75
C PRO A 367 54.13 9.06 27.42
#